data_AF-A0A9Q9WFX0-F1
#
_entry.id   AF-A0A9Q9WFX0-F1
#
_cell.length_a   1.000
_cell.length_b   1.000
_cell.length_c   1.000
_cell.angle_alpha   90.00
_cell.angle_beta   90.00
_cell.angle_gamma   90.00
#
_symmetry.space_group_name_H-M   'P 1'
#
loop_
_entity.id
_entity.type
_entity.pdbx_description
1 polymer ?
#
loop_
_entity_poly.entity_id
_entity_poly.type
_entity_poly.pdbx_seq_one_letter_code
_entity_poly.pdbx_strand_id
1 'polypeptide(L)'
;MSGWYSMLTEVLACNACRKAAKESEEHSIGRFLSWDACILNQLSPAHRAVFPAVLTLRRGMDKQVIRLMRDRTEGNTMAKVWRQVLESHCEEYLQRKDLYTTLLSQYKKPGKITRNICQQFQLPPARRELPCPKLLRKAFLIAEAENIEDYRTQIMSSFGKVLKYDSTKKICKKLSGDGKGTAEWCTNVANELGQILTSVLTCEESLDKMRPMAEGLMERYRRADEAPPELMYVDRGCCRIHGVSSVEQLFSEWTDRGMLVRLDLSLDPSI
;
A
#
# COMPACT_ATOMS: atom_id res chain seq x y z
N MET A 1 7.46 3.78 21.05
CA MET A 1 7.80 3.94 19.62
C MET A 1 8.50 5.27 19.43
N SER A 2 9.52 5.36 18.59
CA SER A 2 10.32 6.59 18.52
C SER A 2 9.46 7.77 17.99
N GLY A 3 9.35 8.86 18.75
CA GLY A 3 8.45 9.99 18.48
C GLY A 3 8.87 10.94 17.36
N TRP A 4 9.49 10.39 16.31
CA TRP A 4 10.04 11.13 15.17
C TRP A 4 9.11 11.00 13.96
N TYR A 5 8.12 11.89 13.89
CA TYR A 5 7.08 11.87 12.83
C TYR A 5 7.04 13.15 11.98
N SER A 6 7.87 14.13 12.33
CA SER A 6 7.99 15.40 11.63
C SER A 6 9.43 15.55 11.18
N MET A 7 9.64 15.55 9.87
CA MET A 7 10.93 15.87 9.27
C MET A 7 10.81 17.17 8.51
N LEU A 8 11.76 18.07 8.73
CA LEU A 8 11.97 19.23 7.87
C LEU A 8 12.80 18.77 6.67
N THR A 9 12.30 18.97 5.45
CA THR A 9 13.05 18.75 4.20
C THR A 9 13.60 20.08 3.76
N GLU A 10 14.81 20.04 3.22
CA GLU A 10 15.19 20.99 2.19
C GLU A 10 14.45 20.69 0.88
N VAL A 11 14.10 21.74 0.14
CA VAL A 11 13.57 21.65 -1.21
C VAL A 11 14.71 21.96 -2.17
N LEU A 12 15.13 20.97 -2.95
CA LEU A 12 16.11 21.12 -4.01
C LEU A 12 15.43 21.78 -5.21
N ALA A 13 16.11 22.73 -5.83
CA ALA A 13 15.61 23.41 -7.01
C ALA A 13 16.62 23.28 -8.16
N CYS A 14 16.18 22.76 -9.30
CA CYS A 14 16.98 22.74 -10.51
C CYS A 14 16.62 23.94 -11.39
N ASN A 15 17.59 24.84 -11.61
CA ASN A 15 17.38 26.06 -12.39
C ASN A 15 17.04 25.77 -13.86
N ALA A 16 17.60 24.69 -14.44
CA ALA A 16 17.30 24.28 -15.81
C ALA A 16 15.86 23.75 -15.94
N CYS A 17 15.47 22.82 -15.06
CA CYS A 17 14.10 22.30 -15.02
C CYS A 17 13.08 23.41 -14.75
N ARG A 18 13.39 24.37 -13.88
CA ARG A 18 12.52 25.51 -13.59
C ARG A 18 12.34 26.47 -14.78
N LYS A 19 13.34 26.56 -15.67
CA LYS A 19 13.21 27.32 -16.93
C LYS A 19 12.32 26.58 -17.92
N ALA A 20 12.54 25.28 -18.12
CA ALA A 20 11.69 24.44 -18.97
C ALA A 20 10.23 24.38 -18.48
N ALA A 21 10.01 24.38 -17.15
CA ALA A 21 8.68 24.41 -16.54
C ALA A 21 7.86 25.65 -16.90
N LYS A 22 8.50 26.80 -17.15
CA LYS A 22 7.79 28.04 -17.54
C LYS A 22 7.18 27.96 -18.94
N GLU A 23 7.66 27.02 -19.77
CA GLU A 23 7.17 26.76 -21.12
C GLU A 23 6.08 25.67 -21.14
N SER A 24 5.84 25.00 -20.01
CA SER A 24 4.77 23.99 -19.84
C SER A 24 3.71 24.46 -18.84
N GLU A 25 2.45 24.09 -19.00
CA GLU A 25 1.37 24.50 -18.08
C GLU A 25 1.51 23.92 -16.64
N GLU A 26 2.37 22.92 -16.44
CA GLU A 26 2.63 22.32 -15.13
C GLU A 26 3.71 23.06 -14.33
N HIS A 27 3.24 23.91 -13.40
CA HIS A 27 4.05 24.74 -12.50
C HIS A 27 4.87 23.96 -11.44
N SER A 28 4.91 22.64 -11.50
CA SER A 28 5.57 21.77 -10.50
C SER A 28 6.99 21.31 -10.91
N ILE A 29 7.38 21.50 -12.17
CA ILE A 29 8.66 20.99 -12.69
C ILE A 29 9.84 21.79 -12.12
N GLY A 30 10.81 21.09 -11.52
CA GLY A 30 12.09 21.66 -11.08
C GLY A 30 12.22 21.99 -9.59
N ARG A 31 11.24 21.63 -8.75
CA ARG A 31 11.38 21.60 -7.28
C ARG A 31 11.18 20.18 -6.78
N PHE A 32 12.21 19.64 -6.14
CA PHE A 32 12.23 18.28 -5.61
C PHE A 32 12.43 18.36 -4.10
N LEU A 33 11.79 17.47 -3.35
CA LEU A 33 12.20 17.27 -1.97
C LEU A 33 13.52 16.52 -1.96
N SER A 34 14.39 16.77 -0.99
CA SER A 34 15.66 16.03 -0.88
C SER A 34 15.51 14.50 -0.83
N TRP A 35 14.32 14.01 -0.46
CA TRP A 35 13.96 12.60 -0.45
C TRP A 35 12.89 12.23 -1.49
N ASP A 36 12.75 13.00 -2.57
CA ASP A 36 11.89 12.60 -3.67
C ASP A 36 12.35 11.23 -4.23
N ALA A 37 11.40 10.43 -4.72
CA ALA A 37 11.70 9.10 -5.26
C ALA A 37 12.72 9.17 -6.41
N CYS A 38 12.72 10.23 -7.22
CA CYS A 38 13.70 10.40 -8.29
C CYS A 38 15.15 10.58 -7.78
N ILE A 39 15.32 11.06 -6.55
CA ILE A 39 16.62 11.22 -5.88
C ILE A 39 16.96 9.94 -5.13
N LEU A 40 16.02 9.41 -4.33
CA LEU A 40 16.25 8.21 -3.54
C LEU A 40 16.54 6.98 -4.40
N ASN A 41 15.94 6.87 -5.60
CA ASN A 41 16.19 5.76 -6.51
C ASN A 41 17.61 5.73 -7.09
N GLN A 42 18.41 6.78 -6.89
CA GLN A 42 19.84 6.77 -7.20
C GLN A 42 20.65 5.99 -6.15
N LEU A 43 20.08 5.74 -4.97
CA LEU A 43 20.68 4.94 -3.92
C LEU A 43 20.35 3.45 -4.10
N SER A 44 21.32 2.58 -3.81
CA SER A 44 21.07 1.13 -3.79
C SER A 44 19.95 0.76 -2.80
N PRO A 45 19.25 -0.36 -2.99
CA PRO A 45 18.25 -0.86 -2.03
C PRO A 45 18.77 -0.96 -0.58
N ALA A 46 20.02 -1.41 -0.39
CA ALA A 46 20.63 -1.51 0.94
C ALA A 46 20.72 -0.15 1.65
N HIS A 47 21.21 0.88 0.96
CA HIS A 47 21.27 2.25 1.50
C HIS A 47 19.87 2.81 1.81
N ARG A 48 18.87 2.57 0.94
CA ARG A 48 17.48 2.96 1.21
C ARG A 48 16.88 2.24 2.42
N ALA A 49 17.26 0.98 2.64
CA ALA A 49 16.77 0.18 3.76
C ALA A 49 17.22 0.73 5.12
N VAL A 50 18.40 1.32 5.22
CA VAL A 50 18.96 1.91 6.45
C VAL A 50 18.12 3.08 6.98
N PHE A 51 17.38 3.78 6.10
CA PHE A 51 16.52 4.88 6.55
C PHE A 51 15.44 4.36 7.51
N PRO A 52 15.33 4.92 8.73
CA PRO A 52 14.40 4.43 9.75
C PRO A 52 12.95 4.84 9.49
N ALA A 53 12.71 5.73 8.53
CA ALA A 53 11.39 6.28 8.23
C ALA A 53 11.05 6.21 6.74
N VAL A 54 9.76 6.05 6.45
CA VAL A 54 9.15 6.19 5.13
C VAL A 54 8.74 7.63 4.95
N LEU A 55 9.25 8.26 3.89
CA LEU A 55 9.14 9.70 3.71
C LEU A 55 7.99 10.04 2.76
N THR A 56 7.22 11.05 3.14
CA THR A 56 6.16 11.63 2.31
C THR A 56 6.51 13.08 1.97
N LEU A 57 5.67 13.74 1.16
CA LEU A 57 5.92 15.12 0.73
C LEU A 57 6.16 16.10 1.89
N ARG A 58 5.53 15.90 3.05
CA ARG A 58 5.61 16.87 4.16
C ARG A 58 6.01 16.28 5.50
N ARG A 59 6.03 14.95 5.65
CA ARG A 59 6.27 14.26 6.93
C ARG A 59 6.93 12.90 6.70
N GLY A 60 7.59 12.36 7.72
CA GLY A 60 8.18 11.02 7.72
C GLY A 60 7.47 10.11 8.72
N MET A 61 7.41 8.82 8.43
CA MET A 61 6.82 7.80 9.30
C MET A 61 7.79 6.69 9.63
N ASP A 62 8.06 6.49 10.92
CA ASP A 62 8.92 5.42 11.42
C ASP A 62 8.47 4.05 10.87
N LYS A 63 9.41 3.31 10.28
CA LYS A 63 9.19 1.96 9.71
C LYS A 63 8.66 0.98 10.76
N GLN A 64 8.92 1.19 12.06
CA GLN A 64 8.31 0.39 13.13
C GLN A 64 6.79 0.53 13.15
N VAL A 65 6.26 1.75 12.93
CA VAL A 65 4.80 1.96 12.82
C VAL A 65 4.26 1.24 11.58
N ILE A 66 5.00 1.28 10.46
CA ILE A 66 4.62 0.59 9.23
C ILE A 66 4.57 -0.93 9.44
N ARG A 67 5.54 -1.50 10.15
CA ARG A 67 5.59 -2.94 10.47
C ARG A 67 4.39 -3.38 11.30
N LEU A 68 3.96 -2.58 12.28
CA LEU A 68 2.73 -2.87 13.05
C LEU A 68 1.47 -2.94 12.18
N MET A 69 1.47 -2.24 11.03
CA MET A 69 0.34 -2.24 10.09
C MET A 69 0.37 -3.40 9.08
N ARG A 70 1.50 -4.13 8.97
CA ARG A 70 1.61 -5.28 8.07
C ARG A 70 0.89 -6.52 8.60
N ASP A 71 0.82 -6.66 9.93
CA ASP A 71 0.13 -7.75 10.60
C ASP A 71 -1.40 -7.53 10.60
N ARG A 72 -2.02 -7.63 9.42
CA ARG A 72 -3.47 -7.42 9.23
C ARG A 72 -4.26 -8.67 9.61
N THR A 73 -4.42 -8.92 10.89
CA THR A 73 -5.46 -9.82 11.40
C THR A 73 -6.82 -9.08 11.47
N GLU A 74 -7.95 -9.79 11.49
CA GLU A 74 -9.31 -9.19 11.55
C GLU A 74 -9.49 -8.17 12.69
N GLY A 75 -8.68 -8.27 13.75
CA GLY A 75 -8.67 -7.34 14.89
C GLY A 75 -7.68 -6.17 14.80
N ASN A 76 -6.84 -6.06 13.76
CA ASN A 76 -5.75 -5.08 13.65
C ASN A 76 -5.95 -4.06 12.52
N THR A 77 -7.03 -3.27 12.63
CA THR A 77 -7.30 -2.19 11.67
C THR A 77 -6.29 -1.06 11.76
N MET A 78 -6.06 -0.34 10.65
CA MET A 78 -5.19 0.86 10.62
C MET A 78 -5.60 1.91 11.68
N ALA A 79 -6.90 2.00 11.98
CA ALA A 79 -7.42 2.90 13.01
C ALA A 79 -7.05 2.45 14.42
N LYS A 80 -6.95 1.15 14.68
CA LYS A 80 -6.49 0.61 15.96
C LYS A 80 -5.00 0.86 16.15
N VAL A 81 -4.17 0.56 15.15
CA VAL A 81 -2.72 0.87 15.20
C VAL A 81 -2.51 2.36 15.43
N TRP A 82 -3.24 3.23 14.72
CA TRP A 82 -3.15 4.67 14.93
C TRP A 82 -3.53 5.10 16.36
N ARG A 83 -4.62 4.54 16.91
CA ARG A 83 -5.04 4.82 18.31
C ARG A 83 -3.99 4.37 19.32
N GLN A 84 -3.41 3.19 19.14
CA GLN A 84 -2.36 2.66 20.01
C GLN A 84 -1.11 3.54 19.98
N VAL A 85 -0.71 3.98 18.78
CA VAL A 85 0.39 4.95 18.64
C VAL A 85 0.02 6.24 19.39
N LEU A 86 -1.20 6.77 19.21
CA LEU A 86 -1.66 7.97 19.92
C LEU A 86 -1.61 7.84 21.43
N GLU A 87 -2.12 6.75 21.97
CA GLU A 87 -2.10 6.47 23.39
C GLU A 87 -0.67 6.43 23.94
N SER A 88 0.22 5.69 23.28
CA SER A 88 1.64 5.62 23.66
C SER A 88 2.33 6.99 23.66
N HIS A 89 2.04 7.83 22.67
CA HIS A 89 2.56 9.21 22.62
C HIS A 89 1.99 10.11 23.71
N CYS A 90 0.73 9.90 24.09
CA CYS A 90 0.10 10.64 25.17
C CYS A 90 0.69 10.25 26.52
N GLU A 91 0.86 8.95 26.79
CA GLU A 91 1.47 8.43 28.01
C GLU A 91 2.91 8.93 28.17
N GLU A 92 3.74 8.82 27.12
CA GLU A 92 5.13 9.29 27.17
C GLU A 92 5.20 10.81 27.45
N TYR A 93 4.34 11.59 26.80
CA TYR A 93 4.26 13.03 27.04
C TYR A 93 3.86 13.36 28.49
N LEU A 94 2.83 12.69 29.01
CA LEU A 94 2.34 12.90 30.37
C LEU A 94 3.40 12.50 31.39
N GLN A 95 4.09 11.37 31.20
CA GLN A 95 5.17 10.92 32.08
C GLN A 95 6.33 11.91 32.11
N ARG A 96 6.77 12.42 30.95
CA ARG A 96 7.83 13.44 30.87
C ARG A 96 7.41 14.75 31.50
N LYS A 97 6.15 15.18 31.30
CA LYS A 97 5.59 16.39 31.90
C LYS A 97 5.53 16.26 33.43
N ASP A 98 5.06 15.12 33.94
CA ASP A 98 4.95 14.85 35.37
C ASP A 98 6.33 14.85 36.06
N LEU A 99 7.31 14.17 35.45
CA LEU A 99 8.70 14.19 35.90
C LEU A 99 9.25 15.61 35.95
N TYR A 100 9.06 16.39 34.88
CA TYR A 100 9.49 17.78 34.82
C TYR A 100 8.85 18.64 35.92
N THR A 101 7.53 18.54 36.11
CA THR A 101 6.82 19.29 37.16
C THR A 101 7.25 18.86 38.56
N THR A 102 7.53 17.57 38.76
CA THR A 102 8.01 17.03 40.03
C THR A 102 9.38 17.60 40.37
N LEU A 103 10.33 17.56 39.42
CA LEU A 103 11.67 18.12 39.59
C LEU A 103 11.63 19.64 39.85
N LEU A 104 10.77 20.38 39.13
CA LEU A 104 10.57 21.81 39.38
C LEU A 104 10.02 22.09 40.78
N SER A 105 9.03 21.32 41.24
CA SER A 105 8.46 21.50 42.58
C SER A 105 9.50 21.25 43.67
N GLN A 106 10.34 20.22 43.52
CA GLN A 106 11.43 19.91 44.44
C GLN A 106 12.50 21.01 44.48
N TYR A 107 12.78 21.64 43.33
CA TYR A 107 13.74 22.74 43.24
C TYR A 107 13.21 24.04 43.89
N LYS A 108 11.90 24.29 43.79
CA LYS A 108 11.23 25.48 44.35
C LYS A 108 10.91 25.37 45.85
N LYS A 109 11.19 24.24 46.53
CA LYS A 109 10.92 24.08 47.96
C LYS A 109 11.74 25.10 48.80
N PRO A 110 11.10 25.86 49.70
CA PRO A 110 11.78 26.83 50.54
C PRO A 110 12.77 26.12 51.49
N GLY A 111 14.02 26.61 51.55
CA GLY A 111 15.08 26.06 52.41
C GLY A 111 16.37 25.61 51.71
N LYS A 112 16.45 25.68 50.38
CA LYS A 112 17.69 25.41 49.62
C LYS A 112 18.38 26.72 49.16
N ILE A 113 19.72 26.68 49.06
CA ILE A 113 20.64 27.79 48.71
C ILE A 113 20.32 28.43 47.32
N THR A 114 19.47 27.80 46.52
CA THR A 114 19.18 28.16 45.12
C THR A 114 18.27 29.37 44.92
N ARG A 115 17.82 30.04 46.00
CA ARG A 115 16.91 31.20 45.93
C ARG A 115 17.45 32.36 45.08
N ASN A 116 18.78 32.49 44.97
CA ASN A 116 19.44 33.57 44.23
C ASN A 116 19.51 33.33 42.71
N ILE A 117 19.14 32.14 42.23
CA ILE A 117 19.08 31.84 40.80
C ILE A 117 17.62 32.00 40.37
N CYS A 118 17.23 33.23 40.02
CA CYS A 118 15.91 33.52 39.45
C CYS A 118 15.87 32.99 38.00
N GLN A 119 15.79 31.67 37.85
CA GLN A 119 15.60 31.03 36.55
C GLN A 119 14.10 30.94 36.25
N GLN A 120 13.66 31.69 35.23
CA GLN A 120 12.38 31.44 34.58
C GLN A 120 12.46 30.11 33.84
N PHE A 121 11.90 29.06 34.46
CA PHE A 121 11.77 27.77 33.83
C PHE A 121 10.71 27.83 32.72
N GLN A 122 11.03 27.29 31.55
CA GLN A 122 10.11 27.22 30.43
C GLN A 122 8.92 26.30 30.76
N LEU A 123 7.76 26.60 30.18
CA LEU A 123 6.63 25.68 30.26
C LEU A 123 6.97 24.39 29.48
N PRO A 124 6.46 23.22 29.92
CA PRO A 124 6.55 22.00 29.12
C PRO A 124 6.08 22.28 27.68
N PRO A 125 6.82 21.86 26.65
CA PRO A 125 6.40 22.00 25.27
C PRO A 125 5.01 21.39 25.07
N ALA A 126 4.22 21.92 24.15
CA ALA A 126 2.95 21.31 23.80
C ALA A 126 3.14 19.88 23.28
N ARG A 127 2.16 19.01 23.54
CA ARG A 127 2.16 17.63 23.02
C ARG A 127 2.28 17.68 21.50
N ARG A 128 3.19 16.86 20.94
CA ARG A 128 3.33 16.72 19.49
C ARG A 128 2.06 16.10 18.91
N GLU A 129 1.57 16.69 17.84
CA GLU A 129 0.44 16.12 17.10
C GLU A 129 0.90 14.94 16.25
N LEU A 130 0.23 13.80 16.44
CA LEU A 130 0.41 12.68 15.53
C LEU A 130 -0.15 13.03 14.15
N PRO A 131 0.50 12.54 13.09
CA PRO A 131 -0.07 12.66 11.77
C PRO A 131 -1.41 11.92 11.68
N CYS A 132 -2.28 12.47 10.83
CA CYS A 132 -3.62 11.94 10.67
C CYS A 132 -3.58 10.51 10.10
N PRO A 133 -4.63 9.70 10.33
CA PRO A 133 -4.73 8.35 9.78
C PRO A 133 -4.54 8.27 8.26
N LYS A 134 -4.91 9.33 7.53
CA LYS A 134 -4.71 9.42 6.07
C LYS A 134 -3.22 9.42 5.70
N LEU A 135 -2.40 10.15 6.44
CA LEU A 135 -0.96 10.19 6.19
C LEU A 135 -0.29 8.86 6.55
N LEU A 136 -0.74 8.24 7.64
CA LEU A 136 -0.26 6.93 8.04
C LEU A 136 -0.55 5.87 6.96
N ARG A 137 -1.78 5.86 6.41
CA ARG A 137 -2.15 5.01 5.27
C ARG A 137 -1.30 5.31 4.05
N LYS A 138 -1.02 6.57 3.75
CA LYS A 138 -0.16 6.95 2.61
C LYS A 138 1.25 6.40 2.76
N ALA A 139 1.87 6.58 3.93
CA ALA A 139 3.21 6.04 4.19
C ALA A 139 3.25 4.52 4.12
N PHE A 140 2.21 3.83 4.62
CA PHE A 140 2.08 2.38 4.45
C PHE A 140 2.06 2.01 2.96
N LEU A 141 1.22 2.65 2.14
CA LEU A 141 1.13 2.35 0.71
C LEU A 141 2.45 2.61 -0.04
N ILE A 142 3.19 3.65 0.33
CA ILE A 142 4.53 3.93 -0.22
C ILE A 142 5.49 2.79 0.13
N ALA A 143 5.50 2.34 1.39
CA ALA A 143 6.35 1.25 1.84
C ALA A 143 6.00 -0.09 1.17
N GLU A 144 4.73 -0.30 0.84
CA GLU A 144 4.28 -1.50 0.11
C GLU A 144 4.62 -1.44 -1.37
N ALA A 145 4.62 -0.25 -1.98
CA ALA A 145 5.03 -0.07 -3.37
C ALA A 145 6.52 -0.43 -3.58
N GLU A 146 7.36 -0.28 -2.56
CA GLU A 146 8.77 -0.73 -2.63
C GLU A 146 8.90 -2.26 -2.77
N ASN A 147 7.89 -3.04 -2.36
CA ASN A 147 7.90 -4.51 -2.45
C ASN A 147 7.17 -5.03 -3.70
N ILE A 148 6.89 -4.17 -4.68
CA ILE A 148 6.11 -4.57 -5.87
C ILE A 148 6.78 -5.69 -6.68
N GLU A 149 8.11 -5.70 -6.74
CA GLU A 149 8.85 -6.77 -7.44
C GLU A 149 8.78 -8.09 -6.68
N ASP A 150 8.79 -8.07 -5.35
CA ASP A 150 8.60 -9.27 -4.54
C ASP A 150 7.19 -9.82 -4.74
N TYR A 151 6.17 -8.94 -4.76
CA TYR A 151 4.81 -9.34 -5.07
C TYR A 151 4.66 -9.92 -6.48
N ARG A 152 5.33 -9.33 -7.48
CA ARG A 152 5.37 -9.90 -8.84
C ARG A 152 6.01 -11.28 -8.85
N THR A 153 7.14 -11.43 -8.17
CA THR A 153 7.85 -12.72 -8.08
C THR A 153 6.99 -13.77 -7.40
N GLN A 154 6.30 -13.42 -6.32
CA GLN A 154 5.35 -14.30 -5.63
C GLN A 154 4.18 -14.71 -6.54
N ILE A 155 3.56 -13.75 -7.23
CA ILE A 155 2.46 -14.01 -8.18
C ILE A 155 2.93 -14.92 -9.32
N MET A 156 4.14 -14.68 -9.85
CA MET A 156 4.71 -15.46 -10.96
C MET A 156 5.15 -16.87 -10.57
N SER A 157 5.42 -17.13 -9.28
CA SER A 157 5.78 -18.43 -8.73
C SER A 157 4.60 -19.20 -8.14
N SER A 158 3.40 -18.62 -8.16
CA SER A 158 2.19 -19.24 -7.62
C SER A 158 1.35 -19.88 -8.71
N PHE A 159 0.89 -21.11 -8.43
CA PHE A 159 0.01 -21.93 -9.25
C PHE A 159 -1.13 -22.47 -8.39
N GLY A 160 -2.08 -23.15 -9.03
CA GLY A 160 -3.25 -23.72 -8.37
C GLY A 160 -3.97 -24.71 -9.27
N LYS A 161 -4.69 -25.64 -8.63
CA LYS A 161 -5.52 -26.64 -9.32
C LYS A 161 -6.96 -26.17 -9.49
N VAL A 162 -7.42 -25.32 -8.58
CA VAL A 162 -8.76 -24.74 -8.64
C VAL A 162 -8.62 -23.23 -8.69
N LEU A 163 -9.11 -22.64 -9.77
CA LEU A 163 -8.99 -21.21 -10.00
C LEU A 163 -10.33 -20.51 -9.78
N LYS A 164 -10.27 -19.26 -9.34
CA LYS A 164 -11.39 -18.33 -9.33
C LYS A 164 -11.09 -17.17 -10.26
N TYR A 165 -11.93 -16.97 -11.26
CA TYR A 165 -11.92 -15.86 -12.19
C TYR A 165 -13.01 -14.85 -11.77
N ASP A 166 -12.58 -13.69 -11.29
CA ASP A 166 -13.46 -12.60 -10.85
C ASP A 166 -13.19 -11.35 -11.69
N SER A 167 -14.25 -10.69 -12.15
CA SER A 167 -14.18 -9.48 -12.96
C SER A 167 -15.12 -8.42 -12.41
N THR A 168 -14.56 -7.25 -12.06
CA THR A 168 -15.29 -6.19 -11.35
C THR A 168 -15.01 -4.80 -11.90
N LYS A 169 -16.06 -3.97 -12.00
CA LYS A 169 -15.95 -2.52 -12.24
C LYS A 169 -15.68 -1.71 -10.97
N LYS A 170 -15.93 -2.29 -9.78
CA LYS A 170 -15.97 -1.54 -8.51
C LYS A 170 -14.60 -0.97 -8.13
N ILE A 171 -13.52 -1.68 -8.48
CA ILE A 171 -12.14 -1.25 -8.20
C ILE A 171 -11.76 -0.08 -9.12
N CYS A 172 -12.12 -0.12 -10.40
CA CYS A 172 -11.77 0.90 -11.37
C CYS A 172 -12.33 2.28 -11.01
N LYS A 173 -13.52 2.33 -10.39
CA LYS A 173 -14.11 3.56 -9.84
C LYS A 173 -13.29 4.23 -8.72
N LYS A 174 -12.37 3.48 -8.10
CA LYS A 174 -11.51 3.96 -7.01
C LYS A 174 -10.13 4.42 -7.51
N LEU A 175 -9.83 4.25 -8.80
CA LEU A 175 -8.59 4.73 -9.39
C LEU A 175 -8.55 6.27 -9.36
N SER A 176 -7.37 6.82 -9.10
CA SER A 176 -7.11 8.25 -8.96
C SER A 176 -5.78 8.62 -9.59
N GLY A 177 -5.57 9.90 -9.89
CA GLY A 177 -4.38 10.35 -10.63
C GLY A 177 -4.47 9.92 -12.10
N ASP A 178 -3.33 9.59 -12.69
CA ASP A 178 -3.20 9.26 -14.12
C ASP A 178 -4.01 8.01 -14.53
N GLY A 179 -4.34 7.14 -13.57
CA GLY A 179 -5.18 5.96 -13.82
C GLY A 179 -6.69 6.23 -13.74
N LYS A 180 -7.13 7.46 -13.46
CA LYS A 180 -8.55 7.77 -13.32
C LYS A 180 -9.24 7.75 -14.69
N GLY A 181 -10.21 6.84 -14.86
CA GLY A 181 -10.97 6.72 -16.11
C GLY A 181 -10.23 6.03 -17.25
N THR A 182 -9.05 5.45 -16.98
CA THR A 182 -8.27 4.72 -17.99
C THR A 182 -8.60 3.22 -18.05
N ALA A 183 -9.34 2.72 -17.06
CA ALA A 183 -9.80 1.33 -17.01
C ALA A 183 -11.25 1.29 -16.55
N GLU A 184 -12.00 0.33 -17.07
CA GLU A 184 -13.39 0.07 -16.66
C GLU A 184 -13.53 -1.22 -15.86
N TRP A 185 -12.65 -2.20 -16.13
CA TRP A 185 -12.70 -3.53 -15.55
C TRP A 185 -11.39 -3.91 -14.90
N CYS A 186 -11.49 -4.62 -13.78
CA CYS A 186 -10.38 -5.29 -13.10
C CYS A 186 -10.72 -6.76 -13.05
N THR A 187 -9.91 -7.58 -13.71
CA THR A 187 -10.06 -9.03 -13.72
C THR A 187 -8.92 -9.66 -12.93
N ASN A 188 -9.27 -10.53 -11.98
CA ASN A 188 -8.34 -11.27 -11.14
C ASN A 188 -8.56 -12.76 -11.34
N VAL A 189 -7.45 -13.50 -11.40
CA VAL A 189 -7.46 -14.97 -11.29
C VAL A 189 -6.70 -15.35 -10.02
N ALA A 190 -7.33 -16.13 -9.15
CA ALA A 190 -6.77 -16.59 -7.88
C ALA A 190 -6.84 -18.12 -7.75
N ASN A 191 -5.98 -18.73 -6.95
CA ASN A 191 -6.02 -20.18 -6.67
C ASN A 191 -6.91 -20.50 -5.46
N GLU A 192 -6.99 -21.79 -5.12
CA GLU A 192 -7.71 -22.34 -3.96
C GLU A 192 -7.26 -21.76 -2.61
N LEU A 193 -6.07 -21.18 -2.53
CA LEU A 193 -5.53 -20.54 -1.32
C LEU A 193 -5.82 -19.03 -1.27
N GLY A 194 -6.53 -18.49 -2.27
CA GLY A 194 -6.78 -17.05 -2.40
C GLY A 194 -5.55 -16.24 -2.85
N GLN A 195 -4.50 -16.90 -3.32
CA GLN A 195 -3.33 -16.23 -3.88
C GLN A 195 -3.63 -15.79 -5.31
N ILE A 196 -3.28 -14.55 -5.64
CA ILE A 196 -3.50 -14.00 -6.99
C ILE A 196 -2.45 -14.56 -7.95
N LEU A 197 -2.90 -15.08 -9.09
CA LEU A 197 -2.07 -15.57 -10.19
C LEU A 197 -1.88 -14.51 -11.26
N THR A 198 -2.90 -13.71 -11.53
CA THR A 198 -2.81 -12.55 -12.43
C THR A 198 -3.91 -11.56 -12.13
N SER A 199 -3.63 -10.28 -12.38
CA SER A 199 -4.59 -9.18 -12.24
C SER A 199 -4.37 -8.21 -13.39
N VAL A 200 -5.43 -7.94 -14.17
CA VAL A 200 -5.36 -7.05 -15.33
C VAL A 200 -6.47 -6.00 -15.27
N LEU A 201 -6.10 -4.79 -15.67
CA LEU A 201 -7.02 -3.67 -15.85
C LEU A 201 -7.29 -3.47 -17.34
N THR A 202 -8.55 -3.45 -17.75
CA THR A 202 -8.95 -3.28 -19.14
C THR A 202 -10.01 -2.20 -19.30
N CYS A 203 -10.03 -1.55 -20.48
CA CYS A 203 -11.05 -0.57 -20.83
C CYS A 203 -12.42 -1.22 -21.13
N GLU A 204 -12.42 -2.51 -21.48
CA GLU A 204 -13.61 -3.29 -21.81
C GLU A 204 -13.41 -4.75 -21.42
N GLU A 205 -14.51 -5.46 -21.20
CA GLU A 205 -14.53 -6.90 -20.93
C GLU A 205 -14.89 -7.64 -22.23
N SER A 206 -13.94 -7.67 -23.17
CA SER A 206 -14.06 -8.39 -24.43
C SER A 206 -13.05 -9.54 -24.49
N LEU A 207 -13.37 -10.58 -25.26
CA LEU A 207 -12.48 -11.73 -25.46
C LEU A 207 -11.10 -11.28 -25.95
N ASP A 208 -11.06 -10.34 -26.89
CA ASP A 208 -9.81 -9.87 -27.50
C ASP A 208 -8.91 -9.13 -26.51
N LYS A 209 -9.48 -8.37 -25.57
CA LYS A 209 -8.69 -7.68 -24.53
C LYS A 209 -8.25 -8.62 -23.41
N MET A 210 -8.99 -9.69 -23.16
CA MET A 210 -8.66 -10.66 -22.11
C MET A 210 -7.76 -11.79 -22.61
N ARG A 211 -7.68 -12.01 -23.93
CA ARG A 211 -6.86 -13.05 -24.55
C ARG A 211 -5.38 -13.00 -24.13
N PRO A 212 -4.68 -11.84 -24.12
CA PRO A 212 -3.28 -11.79 -23.68
C PRO A 212 -3.07 -12.24 -22.22
N MET A 213 -4.06 -11.99 -21.35
CA MET A 213 -4.02 -12.42 -19.95
C MET A 213 -4.15 -13.95 -19.86
N ALA A 214 -5.12 -14.52 -20.57
CA ALA A 214 -5.36 -15.96 -20.57
C ALA A 214 -4.18 -16.72 -21.17
N GLU A 215 -3.71 -16.30 -22.36
CA GLU A 215 -2.55 -16.87 -23.03
C GLU A 215 -1.29 -16.77 -22.16
N GLY A 216 -1.04 -15.61 -21.55
CA GLY A 216 0.09 -15.41 -20.66
C GLY A 216 0.04 -16.32 -19.42
N LEU A 217 -1.14 -16.58 -18.88
CA LEU A 217 -1.32 -17.48 -17.73
C LEU A 217 -1.13 -18.96 -18.13
N MET A 218 -1.73 -19.38 -19.25
CA MET A 218 -1.57 -20.75 -19.78
C MET A 218 -0.10 -21.04 -20.12
N GLU A 219 0.57 -20.10 -20.77
CA GLU A 219 2.00 -20.17 -21.09
C GLU A 219 2.85 -20.28 -19.84
N ARG A 220 2.47 -19.60 -18.75
CA ARG A 220 3.20 -19.68 -17.48
C ARG A 220 3.13 -21.08 -16.88
N TYR A 221 1.96 -21.70 -16.84
CA TYR A 221 1.80 -23.08 -16.40
C TYR A 221 2.65 -24.02 -17.27
N ARG A 222 2.56 -23.87 -18.60
CA ARG A 222 3.32 -24.68 -19.55
C ARG A 222 4.82 -24.58 -19.37
N ARG A 223 5.36 -23.36 -19.14
CA ARG A 223 6.80 -23.14 -18.92
C ARG A 223 7.30 -23.71 -17.60
N ALA A 224 6.44 -23.75 -16.59
CA ALA A 224 6.76 -24.31 -15.29
C ALA A 224 6.59 -25.83 -15.23
N ASP A 225 6.17 -26.47 -16.34
CA ASP A 225 5.78 -27.88 -16.38
C ASP A 225 4.65 -28.22 -15.38
N GLU A 226 3.79 -27.25 -15.11
CA GLU A 226 2.64 -27.40 -14.22
C GLU A 226 1.43 -27.89 -15.01
N ALA A 227 0.69 -28.83 -14.43
CA ALA A 227 -0.52 -29.36 -15.03
C ALA A 227 -1.60 -28.25 -15.14
N PRO A 228 -2.42 -28.24 -16.21
CA PRO A 228 -3.58 -27.38 -16.29
C PRO A 228 -4.46 -27.51 -15.03
N PRO A 229 -5.10 -26.43 -14.60
CA PRO A 229 -6.07 -26.49 -13.51
C PRO A 229 -7.24 -27.42 -13.86
N GLU A 230 -7.78 -28.08 -12.84
CA GLU A 230 -8.89 -29.03 -12.98
C GLU A 230 -10.24 -28.29 -13.07
N LEU A 231 -10.35 -27.14 -12.41
CA LEU A 231 -11.60 -26.41 -12.23
C LEU A 231 -11.38 -24.89 -12.19
N MET A 232 -12.27 -24.15 -12.85
CA MET A 232 -12.34 -22.69 -12.79
C MET A 232 -13.74 -22.22 -12.40
N TYR A 233 -13.82 -21.49 -11.29
CA TYR A 233 -15.03 -20.81 -10.83
C TYR A 233 -15.12 -19.41 -11.44
N VAL A 234 -16.31 -19.04 -11.91
CA VAL A 234 -16.60 -17.73 -12.50
C VAL A 234 -17.90 -17.17 -11.95
N ASP A 235 -18.01 -15.86 -11.77
CA ASP A 235 -19.26 -15.22 -11.34
C ASP A 235 -20.31 -15.15 -12.47
N ARG A 236 -19.86 -15.23 -13.72
CA ARG A 236 -20.69 -15.14 -14.94
C ARG A 236 -19.94 -15.69 -16.14
N GLY A 237 -20.65 -15.91 -17.24
CA GLY A 237 -20.03 -16.35 -18.49
C GLY A 237 -19.61 -17.82 -18.51
N CYS A 238 -20.24 -18.68 -17.69
CA CYS A 238 -20.13 -20.14 -17.75
C CYS A 238 -21.30 -20.81 -18.50
N CYS A 239 -22.30 -20.05 -18.95
CA CYS A 239 -23.49 -20.60 -19.59
C CYS A 239 -23.17 -21.10 -21.00
N ARG A 240 -23.49 -22.38 -21.28
CA ARG A 240 -23.36 -22.97 -22.62
C ARG A 240 -24.61 -22.86 -23.51
N ILE A 241 -25.61 -22.09 -23.07
CA ILE A 241 -26.94 -21.99 -23.72
C ILE A 241 -26.82 -21.51 -25.18
N HIS A 242 -25.82 -20.69 -25.48
CA HIS A 242 -25.59 -20.11 -26.82
C HIS A 242 -24.29 -20.63 -27.49
N GLY A 243 -23.74 -21.76 -27.03
CA GLY A 243 -22.48 -22.31 -27.51
C GLY A 243 -21.38 -22.34 -26.43
N VAL A 244 -20.12 -22.42 -26.85
CA VAL A 244 -18.96 -22.41 -25.94
C VAL A 244 -18.93 -21.09 -25.18
N SER A 245 -18.82 -21.15 -23.86
CA SER A 245 -18.86 -19.95 -23.04
C SER A 245 -17.62 -19.08 -23.24
N SER A 246 -17.70 -17.78 -22.93
CA SER A 246 -16.60 -16.83 -23.16
C SER A 246 -15.32 -17.22 -22.41
N VAL A 247 -15.45 -17.75 -21.19
CA VAL A 247 -14.30 -18.20 -20.40
C VAL A 247 -13.68 -19.47 -20.99
N GLU A 248 -14.50 -20.40 -21.47
CA GLU A 248 -14.00 -21.60 -22.16
C GLU A 248 -13.27 -21.24 -23.46
N GLN A 249 -13.74 -20.22 -24.19
CA GLN A 249 -13.02 -19.70 -25.37
C GLN A 249 -11.69 -19.04 -25.01
N LEU A 250 -11.59 -18.37 -23.85
CA LEU A 250 -10.34 -17.74 -23.39
C LEU A 250 -9.30 -18.78 -22.96
N PHE A 251 -9.75 -19.86 -22.31
CA PHE A 251 -8.89 -20.90 -21.75
C PHE A 251 -9.02 -22.22 -22.51
N SER A 252 -9.15 -22.14 -23.84
CA SER A 252 -9.48 -23.30 -24.67
C SER A 252 -8.47 -24.46 -24.51
N GLU A 253 -7.17 -24.15 -24.42
CA GLU A 253 -6.13 -25.17 -24.21
C GLU A 253 -6.35 -25.97 -22.92
N TRP A 254 -6.77 -25.29 -21.84
CA TRP A 254 -7.06 -25.97 -20.57
C TRP A 254 -8.38 -26.74 -20.62
N THR A 255 -9.41 -26.18 -21.25
CA THR A 255 -10.70 -26.89 -21.38
C THR A 255 -10.60 -28.12 -22.27
N ASP A 256 -9.80 -28.05 -23.34
CA ASP A 256 -9.54 -29.19 -24.24
C ASP A 256 -8.79 -30.32 -23.53
N ARG A 257 -8.04 -29.97 -22.48
CA ARG A 257 -7.36 -30.91 -21.58
C ARG A 257 -8.20 -31.32 -20.36
N GLY A 258 -9.48 -30.93 -20.32
CA GLY A 258 -10.44 -31.39 -19.32
C GLY A 258 -10.73 -30.44 -18.16
N MET A 259 -10.22 -29.20 -18.16
CA MET A 259 -10.59 -28.18 -17.17
C MET A 259 -12.11 -27.91 -17.25
N LEU A 260 -12.78 -27.93 -16.10
CA LEU A 260 -14.20 -27.58 -15.98
C LEU A 260 -14.38 -26.11 -15.65
N VAL A 261 -15.39 -25.46 -16.23
CA VAL A 261 -15.82 -24.10 -15.84
C VAL A 261 -17.17 -24.19 -15.11
N ARG A 262 -17.25 -23.60 -13.91
CA ARG A 262 -18.45 -23.62 -13.06
C ARG A 262 -18.79 -22.23 -12.56
N LEU A 263 -20.08 -22.00 -12.33
CA LEU A 263 -20.54 -20.80 -11.66
C LEU A 263 -20.09 -20.83 -10.19
N ASP A 264 -19.51 -19.74 -9.70
CA ASP A 264 -19.30 -19.56 -8.28
C ASP A 264 -20.65 -19.31 -7.61
N LEU A 265 -21.11 -20.31 -6.86
CA LEU A 265 -22.33 -20.25 -6.07
C LEU A 265 -22.06 -19.79 -4.65
N SER A 266 -20.93 -19.14 -4.36
CA SER A 266 -20.68 -18.54 -3.05
C SER A 266 -21.91 -17.74 -2.63
N LEU A 267 -22.71 -18.36 -1.75
CA LEU A 267 -24.03 -17.90 -1.32
C LEU A 267 -23.84 -16.45 -0.88
N ASP A 268 -24.54 -15.53 -1.53
CA ASP A 268 -24.79 -14.22 -0.93
C ASP A 268 -25.35 -14.51 0.47
N PRO A 269 -24.70 -14.09 1.57
CA PRO A 269 -25.21 -14.30 2.93
C PRO A 269 -26.51 -13.54 3.22
N SER A 270 -27.16 -13.01 2.18
CA SER A 270 -28.34 -12.15 2.21
C SER A 270 -29.60 -12.85 1.69
N ILE A 271 -29.70 -14.18 1.88
CA ILE A 271 -30.97 -14.92 1.88
C ILE A 271 -31.13 -15.61 3.22
#